data_AF-A0A5S9QQ47-F1
#
_entry.id   AF-A0A5S9QQ47-F1
#
_cell.length_a   1.000
_cell.length_b   1.000
_cell.length_c   1.000
_cell.angle_alpha   90.00
_cell.angle_beta   90.00
_cell.angle_gamma   90.00
#
_symmetry.space_group_name_H-M   'P 1'
#
loop_
_entity.id
_entity.type
_entity.pdbx_description
1 polymer ?
#
loop_
_entity_poly.entity_id
_entity_poly.type
_entity_poly.pdbx_seq_one_letter_code
_entity_poly.pdbx_strand_id
1 'polypeptide(L)'
;MSVYEKLGGEPAVNAAVDIFYRKVLMDDSISHFFDTIDMDNQHAKQKAFLTMAFGGPNSYSGKDMREAHKGMNLTEAHFNAVAGHLVSTLEELSVPQELIDDVVGVAVSVKSDVLNQ
;
A
#
# COMPACT_ATOMS: atom_id res chain seq x y z
N MET A 1 14.02 2.95 -16.18
CA MET A 1 13.20 1.75 -15.92
C MET A 1 12.63 1.91 -14.54
N SER A 2 11.30 2.02 -14.41
CA SER A 2 10.64 2.23 -13.12
C SER A 2 10.65 0.96 -12.26
N VAL A 3 10.40 1.09 -10.96
CA VAL A 3 10.23 -0.07 -10.07
C VAL A 3 9.12 -0.99 -10.61
N TYR A 4 8.06 -0.41 -11.17
CA TYR A 4 6.94 -1.11 -11.80
C TYR A 4 7.40 -2.01 -12.95
N GLU A 5 8.24 -1.50 -13.85
CA GLU A 5 8.79 -2.30 -14.95
C GLU A 5 9.73 -3.40 -14.43
N LYS A 6 10.56 -3.10 -13.43
CA LYS A 6 11.48 -4.06 -12.81
C LYS A 6 10.75 -5.19 -12.06
N LEU A 7 9.57 -4.90 -11.51
CA LEU A 7 8.72 -5.86 -10.80
C LEU A 7 7.97 -6.82 -11.74
N GLY A 8 7.87 -6.52 -13.03
CA GLY A 8 7.07 -7.29 -13.99
C GLY A 8 5.72 -6.66 -14.35
N GLY A 9 5.54 -5.38 -14.04
CA GLY A 9 4.38 -4.59 -14.45
C GLY A 9 3.08 -4.97 -13.75
N GLU A 10 1.95 -4.72 -14.42
CA GLU A 10 0.59 -4.88 -13.88
C GLU A 10 0.33 -6.25 -13.24
N PRO A 11 0.75 -7.40 -13.81
CA PRO A 11 0.53 -8.69 -13.16
C PRO A 11 1.20 -8.81 -11.79
N ALA A 12 2.41 -8.27 -11.65
CA ALA A 12 3.14 -8.29 -10.38
C ALA A 12 2.50 -7.37 -9.34
N VAL A 13 2.03 -6.18 -9.75
CA VAL A 13 1.27 -5.29 -8.87
C VAL A 13 -0.03 -5.93 -8.40
N ASN A 14 -0.74 -6.61 -9.30
CA ASN A 14 -1.97 -7.30 -8.96
C ASN A 14 -1.73 -8.39 -7.90
N ALA A 15 -0.72 -9.24 -8.11
CA ALA A 15 -0.34 -10.26 -7.13
C ALA A 15 0.08 -9.65 -5.79
N ALA A 16 0.86 -8.57 -5.81
CA ALA A 16 1.29 -7.86 -4.60
C ALA A 16 0.09 -7.30 -3.82
N VAL A 17 -0.87 -6.66 -4.47
CA VAL A 17 -2.05 -6.12 -3.77
C VAL A 17 -2.90 -7.23 -3.15
N ASP A 18 -3.09 -8.34 -3.87
CA ASP A 18 -3.94 -9.42 -3.38
C ASP A 18 -3.31 -10.13 -2.16
N ILE A 19 -1.99 -10.31 -2.15
CA ILE A 19 -1.26 -10.85 -0.98
C ILE A 19 -1.26 -9.85 0.18
N PHE A 20 -0.99 -8.57 -0.11
CA PHE A 20 -0.93 -7.51 0.87
C PHE A 20 -2.24 -7.38 1.67
N TYR A 21 -3.39 -7.30 0.99
CA TYR A 21 -4.67 -7.18 1.69
C TYR A 21 -5.05 -8.44 2.45
N ARG A 22 -4.66 -9.62 1.98
CA ARG A 22 -4.84 -10.85 2.78
C ARG A 22 -4.13 -10.73 4.13
N LYS A 23 -2.90 -10.22 4.16
CA LYS A 23 -2.16 -10.00 5.41
C LYS A 23 -2.80 -8.92 6.29
N VAL A 24 -3.20 -7.78 5.69
CA VAL A 24 -3.87 -6.69 6.41
C VAL A 24 -5.19 -7.14 7.05
N LEU A 25 -6.01 -7.90 6.33
CA LEU A 25 -7.29 -8.39 6.83
C LEU A 25 -7.14 -9.51 7.88
N MET A 26 -5.97 -10.14 7.98
CA MET A 26 -5.63 -11.12 9.02
C MET A 26 -4.95 -10.52 10.24
N ASP A 27 -4.64 -9.21 10.23
CA ASP A 27 -4.03 -8.51 11.35
C ASP A 27 -5.09 -7.81 12.20
N ASP A 28 -5.39 -8.39 13.36
CA ASP A 28 -6.39 -7.88 14.32
C ASP A 28 -6.13 -6.42 14.77
N SER A 29 -4.89 -5.93 14.67
CA SER A 29 -4.56 -4.55 15.04
C SER A 29 -5.04 -3.50 14.04
N ILE A 30 -5.36 -3.89 12.80
CA ILE A 30 -5.73 -2.97 11.71
C ILE A 30 -6.92 -3.45 10.87
N SER A 31 -7.30 -4.72 10.93
CA SER A 31 -8.37 -5.29 10.10
C SER A 31 -9.72 -4.57 10.31
N HIS A 32 -10.01 -4.15 11.54
CA HIS A 32 -11.24 -3.44 11.89
C HIS A 32 -11.45 -2.10 11.17
N PHE A 33 -10.38 -1.47 10.64
CA PHE A 33 -10.53 -0.27 9.80
C PHE A 33 -11.19 -0.57 8.44
N PHE A 34 -11.25 -1.84 8.06
CA PHE A 34 -11.76 -2.30 6.77
C PHE A 34 -13.14 -2.98 6.86
N ASP A 35 -13.73 -3.14 8.06
CA ASP A 35 -14.99 -3.89 8.27
C ASP A 35 -16.18 -3.35 7.45
N THR A 36 -16.20 -2.04 7.18
CA THR A 36 -17.26 -1.39 6.41
C THR A 36 -16.82 -0.95 5.02
N ILE A 37 -15.64 -1.40 4.57
CA ILE A 37 -15.04 -0.98 3.32
C ILE A 37 -15.37 -1.99 2.23
N ASP A 38 -15.78 -1.47 1.07
CA ASP A 38 -15.85 -2.27 -0.16
C ASP A 38 -14.43 -2.67 -0.58
N MET A 39 -14.06 -3.91 -0.30
CA MET A 39 -12.73 -4.42 -0.54
C MET A 39 -12.39 -4.56 -2.03
N ASP A 40 -13.38 -4.75 -2.90
CA ASP A 40 -13.12 -4.80 -4.36
C ASP A 40 -12.67 -3.42 -4.85
N ASN A 41 -13.39 -2.37 -4.43
CA ASN A 41 -13.00 -0.99 -4.71
C ASN A 41 -11.69 -0.61 -4.03
N GLN A 42 -11.43 -1.13 -2.83
CA GLN A 42 -10.19 -0.88 -2.10
C GLN A 42 -8.97 -1.54 -2.76
N HIS A 43 -9.10 -2.77 -3.26
CA HIS A 43 -8.08 -3.42 -4.08
C HIS A 43 -7.76 -2.60 -5.33
N ALA A 44 -8.77 -2.10 -6.05
CA ALA A 44 -8.57 -1.29 -7.25
C ALA A 44 -7.79 0.01 -6.93
N LYS A 45 -8.16 0.71 -5.85
CA LYS A 45 -7.43 1.92 -5.40
C LYS A 45 -6.00 1.61 -5.00
N GLN A 46 -5.76 0.50 -4.32
CA GLN A 46 -4.42 0.10 -3.92
C GLN A 46 -3.56 -0.32 -5.11
N LYS A 47 -4.13 -0.97 -6.12
CA LYS A 47 -3.44 -1.28 -7.39
C LYS A 47 -2.98 -0.01 -8.09
N ALA A 48 -3.85 1.00 -8.14
CA ALA A 48 -3.48 2.32 -8.66
C ALA A 48 -2.38 2.97 -7.81
N PHE A 49 -2.53 2.97 -6.48
CA PHE A 49 -1.52 3.52 -5.57
C PHE A 49 -0.16 2.81 -5.67
N LEU A 50 -0.11 1.47 -5.67
CA LEU A 50 1.16 0.75 -5.81
C LEU A 50 1.76 0.92 -7.20
N THR A 51 0.94 0.95 -8.27
CA THR A 51 1.43 1.30 -9.60
C THR A 51 2.08 2.69 -9.59
N MET A 52 1.47 3.67 -8.92
CA MET A 52 2.05 5.01 -8.71
C MET A 52 3.36 4.95 -7.94
N ALA A 53 3.35 4.30 -6.78
CA ALA A 53 4.49 4.21 -5.88
C ALA A 53 5.67 3.50 -6.54
N PHE A 54 5.39 2.57 -7.45
CA PHE A 54 6.39 1.88 -8.23
C PHE A 54 6.85 2.67 -9.47
N GLY A 55 6.38 3.90 -9.68
CA GLY A 55 6.71 4.73 -10.85
C GLY A 55 6.14 4.18 -12.16
N GLY A 56 5.09 3.38 -12.10
CA GLY A 56 4.31 2.93 -13.24
C GLY A 56 3.35 4.01 -13.75
N PRO A 57 2.77 3.83 -14.95
CA PRO A 57 1.75 4.73 -15.46
C PRO A 57 0.53 4.66 -14.55
N ASN A 58 0.25 5.75 -13.84
CA ASN A 58 -0.86 5.78 -12.89
C ASN A 58 -1.72 7.03 -13.07
N SER A 59 -3.01 6.81 -12.94
CA SER A 59 -4.07 7.81 -12.88
C SER A 59 -4.80 7.71 -11.54
N TYR A 60 -4.07 7.79 -10.42
CA TYR A 60 -4.69 7.83 -9.10
C TYR A 60 -5.59 9.06 -9.01
N SER A 61 -6.90 8.81 -9.05
CA SER A 61 -7.96 9.80 -8.96
C SER A 61 -8.68 9.74 -7.60
N GLY A 62 -8.11 9.00 -6.65
CA GLY A 62 -8.64 8.88 -5.30
C GLY A 62 -8.53 10.18 -4.51
N LYS A 63 -9.09 10.17 -3.30
CA LYS A 63 -8.92 11.28 -2.37
C LYS A 63 -7.43 11.49 -2.06
N ASP A 64 -7.06 12.72 -1.78
CA ASP A 64 -5.79 13.03 -1.13
C ASP A 64 -5.57 12.13 0.10
N MET A 65 -4.32 11.74 0.39
CA MET A 65 -4.01 10.80 1.48
C MET A 65 -4.53 11.30 2.83
N ARG A 66 -4.49 12.60 3.10
CA ARG A 66 -5.00 13.17 4.35
C ARG A 66 -6.52 13.07 4.41
N GLU A 67 -7.19 13.48 3.33
CA GLU A 67 -8.65 13.42 3.25
C GLU A 67 -9.19 11.98 3.22
N ALA A 68 -8.42 11.02 2.70
CA ALA A 68 -8.77 9.60 2.69
C ALA A 68 -8.74 8.99 4.10
N HIS A 69 -7.80 9.41 4.96
CA HIS A 69 -7.58 8.83 6.29
C HIS A 69 -8.09 9.69 7.45
N LYS A 70 -8.71 10.83 7.13
CA LYS A 70 -9.26 11.78 8.10
C LYS A 70 -10.28 11.13 9.01
N GLY A 71 -10.16 11.36 10.32
CA GLY A 71 -11.11 10.89 11.31
C GLY A 71 -11.00 9.41 11.67
N MET A 72 -10.01 8.68 11.12
CA MET A 72 -9.78 7.27 11.44
C MET A 72 -8.99 7.05 12.74
N ASN A 73 -8.50 8.11 13.39
CA ASN A 73 -7.67 8.05 14.60
C ASN A 73 -6.47 7.08 14.47
N LEU A 74 -5.81 7.11 13.31
CA LEU A 74 -4.65 6.26 13.04
C LEU A 74 -3.47 6.65 13.92
N THR A 75 -2.73 5.64 14.37
CA THR A 75 -1.50 5.79 15.15
C THR A 75 -0.30 5.39 14.31
N GLU A 76 0.91 5.74 14.77
CA GLU A 76 2.14 5.23 14.16
C GLU A 76 2.21 3.71 14.14
N ALA A 77 1.64 3.03 15.15
CA ALA A 77 1.60 1.58 15.19
C ALA A 77 0.75 1.02 14.02
N HIS A 78 -0.41 1.62 13.74
CA HIS A 78 -1.25 1.20 12.60
C HIS A 78 -0.53 1.41 11.27
N PHE A 79 0.13 2.57 11.09
CA PHE A 79 0.90 2.85 9.89
C PHE A 79 2.04 1.83 9.71
N ASN A 80 2.79 1.56 10.78
CA ASN A 80 3.91 0.62 10.74
C ASN A 80 3.45 -0.82 10.48
N ALA A 81 2.29 -1.23 11.00
CA ALA A 81 1.70 -2.54 10.69
C ALA A 81 1.41 -2.67 9.19
N VAL A 82 0.74 -1.68 8.60
CA VAL A 82 0.46 -1.63 7.15
C VAL A 82 1.76 -1.64 6.33
N ALA A 83 2.75 -0.82 6.70
CA ALA A 83 4.04 -0.78 6.01
C ALA A 83 4.80 -2.11 6.12
N GLY A 84 4.75 -2.77 7.28
CA GLY A 84 5.35 -4.09 7.50
C GLY A 84 4.70 -5.17 6.63
N HIS A 85 3.37 -5.15 6.48
CA HIS A 85 2.67 -6.06 5.57
C HIS A 85 3.06 -5.83 4.11
N LEU A 86 3.25 -4.57 3.70
CA LEU A 86 3.76 -4.25 2.36
C LEU A 86 5.16 -4.83 2.13
N VAL A 87 6.09 -4.59 3.06
CA VAL A 87 7.46 -5.15 2.98
C VAL A 87 7.43 -6.67 2.90
N SER A 88 6.75 -7.34 3.83
CA SER A 88 6.69 -8.81 3.84
C SER A 88 6.04 -9.40 2.58
N THR A 89 5.15 -8.65 1.93
CA THR A 89 4.52 -9.06 0.67
C THR A 89 5.51 -8.99 -0.49
N LEU A 90 6.32 -7.95 -0.54
CA LEU A 90 7.35 -7.80 -1.59
C LEU A 90 8.49 -8.81 -1.39
N GLU A 91 8.86 -9.09 -0.13
CA GLU A 91 9.81 -10.17 0.20
C GLU A 91 9.28 -11.54 -0.24
N GLU A 92 8.01 -11.85 0.01
CA GLU A 92 7.36 -13.09 -0.42
C GLU A 92 7.37 -13.24 -1.95
N LEU A 93 7.25 -12.13 -2.67
CA LEU A 93 7.35 -12.07 -4.13
C LEU A 93 8.80 -12.05 -4.65
N SER A 94 9.79 -12.21 -3.77
CA SER A 94 11.22 -12.19 -4.10
C SER A 94 11.66 -10.91 -4.81
N VAL A 95 11.03 -9.78 -4.47
CA VAL A 95 11.44 -8.46 -4.94
C VAL A 95 12.82 -8.12 -4.39
N PRO A 96 13.77 -7.65 -5.21
CA PRO A 96 15.08 -7.22 -4.72
C PRO A 96 14.98 -6.14 -3.63
N GLN A 97 15.80 -6.24 -2.59
CA GLN A 97 15.77 -5.34 -1.43
C GLN A 97 15.85 -3.85 -1.82
N GLU A 98 16.70 -3.51 -2.80
CA GLU A 98 16.83 -2.14 -3.32
C GLU A 98 15.47 -1.57 -3.79
N LEU A 99 14.63 -2.41 -4.42
CA LEU A 99 13.30 -1.99 -4.86
C LEU A 99 12.31 -1.93 -3.69
N ILE A 100 12.46 -2.78 -2.68
CA ILE A 100 11.65 -2.69 -1.46
C ILE A 100 11.93 -1.38 -0.73
N ASP A 101 13.21 -0.99 -0.64
CA ASP A 101 13.64 0.25 0.01
C ASP A 101 13.07 1.48 -0.73
N ASP A 102 13.09 1.49 -2.06
CA ASP A 102 12.46 2.53 -2.88
C ASP A 102 10.95 2.66 -2.57
N VAL A 103 10.25 1.53 -2.48
CA VAL A 103 8.81 1.48 -2.19
C VAL A 103 8.51 2.00 -0.79
N VAL A 104 9.29 1.57 0.19
CA VAL A 104 9.16 2.02 1.58
C VAL A 104 9.41 3.52 1.67
N GLY A 105 10.39 4.05 0.92
CA GLY A 105 10.64 5.48 0.82
C GLY A 105 9.41 6.27 0.37
N VAL A 106 8.70 5.78 -0.65
CA VAL A 106 7.44 6.40 -1.11
C VAL A 106 6.35 6.28 -0.05
N ALA A 107 6.16 5.11 0.55
CA ALA A 107 5.14 4.91 1.59
C ALA A 107 5.37 5.85 2.79
N VAL A 108 6.63 6.00 3.24
CA VAL A 108 7.01 6.89 4.34
C VAL A 108 6.79 8.36 3.98
N SER A 109 6.96 8.75 2.71
CA SER A 109 6.77 10.14 2.27
C SER A 109 5.35 10.67 2.50
N VAL A 110 4.35 9.79 2.53
CA VAL A 110 2.93 10.13 2.78
C VAL A 110 2.49 9.86 4.22
N LYS A 111 3.39 9.42 5.11
CA LYS A 111 3.06 9.05 6.50
C LYS A 111 2.35 10.17 7.24
N SER A 112 2.84 11.41 7.14
CA SER A 112 2.26 12.56 7.85
C SER A 112 0.83 12.84 7.40
N ASP A 113 0.52 12.68 6.12
CA ASP A 113 -0.83 12.86 5.61
C ASP A 113 -1.78 11.77 6.13
N VAL A 114 -1.35 10.50 6.07
CA VAL A 114 -2.12 9.37 6.61
C VAL A 114 -2.41 9.54 8.09
N LEU A 115 -1.40 9.95 8.89
CA LEU A 115 -1.54 10.17 10.32
C LEU A 115 -2.19 11.50 10.70
N ASN A 116 -2.54 12.33 9.71
CA ASN A 116 -3.09 13.67 9.92
C ASN A 116 -2.19 14.56 10.80
N GLN A 117 -0.88 14.48 10.60
CA GLN A 117 0.16 15.26 11.30
C GLN A 117 0.69 16.42 10.45
#